data_AF-A0AAN5CSJ9-F1
#
_entry.id   AF-A0AAN5CSJ9-F1
#
_cell.length_a   1.000
_cell.length_b   1.000
_cell.length_c   1.000
_cell.angle_alpha   90.00
_cell.angle_beta   90.00
_cell.angle_gamma   90.00
#
_symmetry.space_group_name_H-M   'P 1'
#
loop_
_entity.id
_entity.type
_entity.pdbx_description
1 polymer ?
#
loop_
_entity_poly.entity_id
_entity_poly.type
_entity_poly.pdbx_seq_one_letter_code
_entity_poly.pdbx_strand_id
1 'polypeptide(L)'
;VKFLLEIASRVRSLRIKQNTISELPQNLKPLFGLIDADWESIIIEIFKRKVDKIMVENVYGTYLMDVLNIRFLESVSQMDKKIWFASSYGGHYESHDYDYNAYRLRVGKDAYTYNNTMDIKHISR
;
A
#
# COMPACT_ATOMS: atom_id res chain seq x y z
N VAL A 1 -13.15 8.99 -2.89
CA VAL A 1 -12.85 8.18 -4.10
C VAL A 1 -12.91 8.99 -5.40
N LYS A 2 -14.01 9.69 -5.75
CA LYS A 2 -14.13 10.45 -7.02
C LYS A 2 -12.93 11.37 -7.34
N PHE A 3 -12.50 12.17 -6.36
CA PHE A 3 -11.33 13.05 -6.48
C PHE A 3 -10.03 12.28 -6.82
N LEU A 4 -9.82 11.12 -6.18
CA LEU A 4 -8.66 10.28 -6.42
C LEU A 4 -8.63 9.73 -7.85
N LEU A 5 -9.80 9.29 -8.34
CA LEU A 5 -9.96 8.81 -9.72
C LEU A 5 -9.77 9.93 -10.74
N GLU A 6 -10.22 11.16 -10.43
CA GLU A 6 -9.98 12.32 -11.27
C GLU A 6 -8.49 12.63 -11.39
N ILE A 7 -7.74 12.61 -10.27
CA ILE A 7 -6.29 12.75 -10.30
C ILE A 7 -5.65 11.64 -11.12
N ALA A 8 -6.07 10.39 -10.90
CA ALA A 8 -5.56 9.22 -11.63
C ALA A 8 -5.77 9.31 -13.15
N SER A 9 -6.78 10.06 -13.61
CA SER A 9 -7.01 10.32 -15.03
C SER A 9 -6.00 11.28 -15.67
N ARG A 10 -5.25 12.04 -14.86
CA ARG A 10 -4.34 13.12 -15.30
C ARG A 10 -2.87 12.81 -15.10
N VAL A 11 -2.53 11.90 -14.17
CA VAL A 11 -1.14 11.62 -13.78
C VAL A 11 -0.72 10.20 -14.17
N ARG A 12 0.57 10.03 -14.48
CA ARG A 12 1.17 8.69 -14.66
C ARG A 12 1.64 8.07 -13.34
N SER A 13 1.69 8.87 -12.29
CA SER A 13 2.34 8.49 -11.03
C SER A 13 1.62 9.12 -9.88
N LEU A 14 1.28 8.28 -8.90
CA LEU A 14 0.53 8.70 -7.73
C LEU A 14 1.28 8.24 -6.48
N ARG A 15 1.76 9.20 -5.69
CA ARG A 15 2.28 8.93 -4.36
C ARG A 15 1.28 9.44 -3.35
N ILE A 16 0.94 8.58 -2.43
CA ILE A 16 -0.02 8.85 -1.36
C ILE A 16 0.72 8.61 -0.06
N LYS A 17 0.62 9.57 0.85
CA LYS A 17 1.12 9.45 2.20
C LYS A 17 0.01 9.77 3.19
N GLN A 18 -0.32 8.81 4.03
CA GLN A 18 -1.25 8.96 5.15
C GLN A 18 -0.45 9.12 6.44
N ASN A 19 -0.64 10.26 7.09
CA ASN A 19 -0.15 10.49 8.44
C ASN A 19 -1.18 10.00 9.46
N THR A 20 -0.77 9.99 10.72
CA THR A 20 -1.64 9.67 11.86
C THR A 20 -2.83 10.62 11.90
N ILE A 21 -4.02 10.08 12.12
CA ILE A 21 -5.26 10.83 12.30
C ILE A 21 -5.56 10.79 13.80
N SER A 22 -5.44 11.94 14.48
CA SER A 22 -5.55 12.06 15.94
C SER A 22 -6.89 11.56 16.49
N GLU A 23 -7.95 11.68 15.69
CA GLU A 23 -9.32 11.37 16.08
C GLU A 23 -9.68 9.89 15.85
N LEU A 24 -8.80 9.10 15.20
CA LEU A 24 -9.07 7.70 14.90
C LEU A 24 -8.26 6.77 15.82
N PRO A 25 -8.94 5.88 16.56
CA PRO A 25 -8.29 4.79 17.29
C PRO A 25 -7.34 3.98 16.39
N GLN A 26 -6.19 3.58 16.91
CA GLN A 26 -5.20 2.80 16.15
C GLN A 26 -5.68 1.41 15.70
N ASN A 27 -6.73 0.89 16.33
CA ASN A 27 -7.38 -0.37 15.93
C ASN A 27 -8.36 -0.19 14.77
N LEU A 28 -8.82 1.04 14.49
CA LEU A 28 -9.43 1.33 13.22
C LEU A 28 -8.32 1.29 12.19
N LYS A 29 -8.54 0.56 11.11
CA LYS A 29 -7.54 0.31 10.08
C LYS A 29 -7.86 1.18 8.84
N PRO A 30 -7.80 2.52 8.92
CA PRO A 30 -8.20 3.35 7.81
C PRO A 30 -7.10 3.38 6.75
N LEU A 31 -7.54 3.45 5.50
CA LEU A 31 -6.71 3.92 4.40
C LEU A 31 -7.43 5.11 3.77
N PHE A 32 -6.73 6.22 3.62
CA PHE A 32 -7.26 7.52 3.20
C PHE A 32 -8.43 8.04 4.06
N GLY A 33 -8.44 7.75 5.36
CA GLY A 33 -9.53 8.14 6.26
C GLY A 33 -10.85 7.40 6.00
N LEU A 34 -10.87 6.40 5.11
CA LEU A 34 -11.99 5.49 4.93
C LEU A 34 -11.73 4.20 5.69
N ILE A 35 -12.74 3.76 6.43
CA ILE A 35 -12.77 2.48 7.12
C ILE A 35 -13.55 1.50 6.21
N ASP A 36 -13.04 0.28 6.05
CA ASP A 36 -13.68 -0.82 5.30
C ASP A 36 -14.05 -0.51 3.83
N ALA A 37 -13.33 0.41 3.19
CA ALA A 37 -13.50 0.63 1.76
C ALA A 37 -12.86 -0.52 0.95
N ASP A 38 -13.49 -0.85 -0.18
CA ASP A 38 -12.97 -1.83 -1.14
C ASP A 38 -11.78 -1.25 -1.93
N TRP A 39 -10.62 -1.20 -1.27
CA TRP A 39 -9.40 -0.66 -1.85
C TRP A 39 -8.86 -1.50 -3.00
N GLU A 40 -9.19 -2.80 -3.04
CA GLU A 40 -8.87 -3.65 -4.19
C GLU A 40 -9.53 -3.10 -5.45
N SER A 41 -10.86 -2.95 -5.45
CA SER A 41 -11.59 -2.41 -6.60
C SER A 41 -11.17 -0.98 -6.94
N ILE A 42 -10.93 -0.14 -5.92
CA ILE A 42 -10.52 1.26 -6.14
C ILE A 42 -9.14 1.33 -6.81
N ILE A 43 -8.16 0.54 -6.37
CA ILE A 43 -6.81 0.55 -6.94
C ILE A 43 -6.82 0.00 -8.36
N ILE A 44 -7.60 -1.05 -8.62
CA ILE A 44 -7.84 -1.55 -9.97
C ILE A 44 -8.42 -0.45 -10.86
N GLU A 45 -9.40 0.31 -10.37
CA GLU A 45 -9.99 1.41 -11.13
C GLU A 45 -8.99 2.55 -11.39
N ILE A 46 -8.11 2.87 -10.44
CA ILE A 46 -7.01 3.83 -10.62
C ILE A 46 -6.08 3.37 -11.76
N PHE A 47 -5.70 2.09 -11.79
CA PHE A 47 -4.81 1.55 -12.81
C PHE A 47 -5.45 1.43 -14.20
N LYS A 48 -6.78 1.32 -14.28
CA LYS A 48 -7.54 1.45 -15.54
C LYS A 48 -7.49 2.88 -16.12
N ARG A 49 -6.92 3.86 -15.42
CA ARG A 49 -6.71 5.23 -15.90
C ARG A 49 -5.30 5.41 -16.47
N LYS A 50 -4.72 6.61 -16.38
CA LYS A 50 -3.38 6.92 -16.90
C LYS A 50 -2.24 6.52 -15.96
N VAL A 51 -2.56 6.04 -14.77
CA VAL A 51 -1.55 5.74 -13.74
C VAL A 51 -0.78 4.49 -14.12
N ASP A 52 0.55 4.60 -14.10
CA ASP A 52 1.48 3.49 -14.31
C ASP A 52 2.13 3.04 -13.01
N LYS A 53 2.23 3.95 -12.04
CA LYS A 53 2.78 3.66 -10.71
C LYS A 53 2.00 4.28 -9.56
N ILE A 54 1.76 3.48 -8.52
CA ILE A 54 1.19 3.92 -7.25
C ILE A 54 2.18 3.59 -6.13
N MET A 55 2.40 4.56 -5.24
CA MET A 55 3.06 4.36 -3.95
C MET A 55 2.10 4.78 -2.83
N VAL A 56 1.87 3.90 -1.86
CA VAL A 56 1.02 4.16 -0.70
C VAL A 56 1.85 4.00 0.56
N GLU A 57 2.00 5.08 1.31
CA GLU A 57 2.61 5.10 2.64
C GLU A 57 1.50 5.24 3.69
N ASN A 58 1.34 4.23 4.57
CA ASN A 58 0.35 4.26 5.64
C ASN A 58 1.00 4.00 6.99
N VAL A 59 0.77 4.84 8.00
CA VAL A 59 1.26 4.61 9.37
C VAL A 59 0.51 3.46 10.09
N TYR A 60 -0.64 3.02 9.59
CA TYR A 60 -1.43 1.92 10.16
C TYR A 60 -1.09 0.58 9.48
N GLY A 61 0.07 0.01 9.83
CA GLY A 61 0.65 -1.15 9.12
C GLY A 61 -0.16 -2.45 9.12
N THR A 62 -0.96 -2.70 10.17
CA THR A 62 -1.83 -3.89 10.22
C THR A 62 -2.88 -3.90 9.11
N TYR A 63 -3.28 -2.73 8.59
CA TYR A 63 -4.24 -2.67 7.49
C TYR A 63 -3.65 -3.15 6.17
N LEU A 64 -2.39 -2.83 5.90
CA LEU A 64 -1.73 -3.28 4.68
C LEU A 64 -1.66 -4.80 4.64
N MET A 65 -1.49 -5.48 5.77
CA MET A 65 -1.50 -6.94 5.81
C MET A 65 -2.87 -7.54 5.48
N ASP A 66 -3.96 -6.92 5.94
CA ASP A 66 -5.31 -7.44 5.71
C ASP A 66 -5.83 -7.14 4.29
N VAL A 67 -5.57 -5.92 3.80
CA VAL A 67 -6.04 -5.49 2.48
C VAL A 67 -5.21 -6.08 1.36
N LEU A 68 -3.90 -6.21 1.56
CA LEU A 68 -3.00 -6.80 0.57
C LEU A 68 -2.97 -8.32 0.73
N ASN A 69 -4.15 -8.92 0.56
CA ASN A 69 -4.24 -10.36 0.46
C ASN A 69 -3.59 -10.83 -0.86
N ILE A 70 -3.24 -12.12 -0.91
CA ILE A 70 -2.59 -12.75 -2.07
C ILE A 70 -3.37 -12.50 -3.37
N ARG A 71 -4.70 -12.58 -3.33
CA ARG A 71 -5.54 -12.40 -4.53
C ARG A 71 -5.45 -10.98 -5.09
N PHE A 72 -5.39 -9.98 -4.22
CA PHE A 72 -5.20 -8.59 -4.64
C PHE A 72 -3.86 -8.41 -5.36
N LEU A 73 -2.77 -8.95 -4.78
CA LEU A 73 -1.44 -8.88 -5.39
C LEU A 73 -1.40 -9.58 -6.76
N GLU A 74 -2.04 -10.75 -6.87
CA GLU A 74 -2.20 -11.47 -8.12
C GLU A 74 -2.97 -10.63 -9.16
N SER A 75 -4.12 -10.07 -8.80
CA SER A 75 -4.93 -9.21 -9.68
C SER A 75 -4.13 -8.03 -10.23
N VAL A 76 -3.35 -7.35 -9.38
CA VAL A 76 -2.55 -6.19 -9.79
C VAL A 76 -1.32 -6.60 -10.61
N SER A 77 -0.73 -7.77 -10.34
CA SER A 77 0.46 -8.26 -11.08
C SER A 77 0.20 -8.46 -12.57
N GLN A 78 -1.04 -8.76 -12.94
CA GLN A 78 -1.44 -8.99 -14.33
C GLN A 78 -1.56 -7.68 -15.14
N MET A 79 -1.54 -6.50 -14.51
CA MET A 79 -1.85 -5.23 -15.17
C MET A 79 -0.64 -4.53 -15.81
N ASP A 80 0.56 -5.09 -15.70
CA ASP A 80 1.83 -4.42 -16.06
C ASP A 80 1.97 -3.03 -15.39
N LYS A 81 1.55 -2.96 -14.12
CA LYS A 81 1.57 -1.73 -13.31
C LYS A 81 2.51 -1.87 -12.13
N LYS A 82 3.13 -0.76 -11.73
CA LYS A 82 4.06 -0.74 -10.60
C LYS A 82 3.33 -0.30 -9.34
N ILE A 83 3.27 -1.17 -8.35
CA ILE A 83 2.69 -0.83 -7.06
C ILE A 83 3.71 -0.97 -5.94
N TRP A 84 3.68 -0.02 -5.02
CA TRP A 84 4.48 -0.01 -3.81
C TRP A 84 3.59 0.36 -2.63
N PHE A 85 3.51 -0.52 -1.63
CA PHE A 85 2.98 -0.20 -0.32
C PHE A 85 4.10 -0.14 0.70
N ALA A 86 4.07 0.86 1.58
CA ALA A 86 5.00 1.04 2.67
C ALA A 86 4.24 1.41 3.94
N SER A 87 4.69 0.90 5.07
CA SER A 87 4.19 1.29 6.38
C SER A 87 5.30 1.29 7.42
N SER A 88 5.23 2.27 8.33
CA SER A 88 5.91 2.24 9.61
C SER A 88 4.96 1.65 10.66
N TYR A 89 5.42 0.67 11.43
CA TYR A 89 4.65 -0.04 12.44
C TYR A 89 5.46 -0.17 13.74
N GLY A 90 4.77 -0.14 14.88
CA GLY A 90 5.37 -0.13 16.22
C GLY A 90 5.49 -1.48 16.93
N GLY A 91 4.96 -2.58 16.38
CA GLY A 91 4.96 -3.89 17.04
C GLY A 91 6.08 -4.82 16.58
N HIS A 92 6.52 -5.72 17.46
CA HIS A 92 7.63 -6.64 17.22
C HIS A 92 7.31 -7.69 16.14
N TYR A 93 8.01 -7.64 15.02
CA TYR A 93 8.06 -8.73 14.04
C TYR A 93 9.51 -9.11 13.76
N GLU A 94 9.75 -10.40 13.52
CA GLU A 94 11.02 -10.86 12.96
C GLU A 94 11.19 -10.30 11.55
N SER A 95 12.42 -9.94 11.20
CA SER A 95 12.72 -9.42 9.86
C SER A 95 12.57 -10.53 8.82
N HIS A 96 11.80 -10.27 7.78
CA HIS A 96 11.59 -11.18 6.67
C HIS A 96 11.78 -10.43 5.35
N ASP A 97 12.55 -10.98 4.43
CA ASP A 97 12.66 -10.50 3.05
C ASP A 97 12.41 -11.72 2.15
N TYR A 98 11.33 -11.70 1.37
CA TYR A 98 11.06 -12.76 0.41
C TYR A 98 10.36 -12.22 -0.84
N ASP A 99 10.61 -12.88 -1.96
CA ASP A 99 9.99 -12.59 -3.24
C ASP A 99 8.79 -13.53 -3.47
N TYR A 100 7.65 -13.00 -3.90
CA TYR A 100 6.41 -13.73 -4.19
C TYR A 100 5.68 -13.12 -5.39
N ASN A 101 5.41 -13.92 -6.43
CA ASN A 101 4.62 -13.51 -7.61
C ASN A 101 4.97 -12.10 -8.16
N ALA A 102 6.26 -11.85 -8.40
CA ALA A 102 6.80 -10.56 -8.86
C ALA A 102 6.70 -9.40 -7.87
N TYR A 103 6.47 -9.67 -6.58
CA TYR A 103 6.60 -8.71 -5.49
C TYR A 103 7.72 -9.09 -4.56
N ARG A 104 8.40 -8.09 -4.01
CA ARG A 104 9.25 -8.23 -2.84
C ARG A 104 8.47 -7.78 -1.63
N LEU A 105 8.32 -8.67 -0.65
CA LEU A 105 7.87 -8.31 0.68
C LEU A 105 9.07 -8.17 1.60
N ARG A 106 9.15 -7.04 2.28
CA ARG A 106 10.13 -6.77 3.31
C ARG A 106 9.42 -6.36 4.57
N VAL A 107 9.77 -7.02 5.66
CA VAL A 107 9.44 -6.65 7.03
C VAL A 107 10.77 -6.52 7.75
N GLY A 108 11.03 -5.40 8.39
CA GLY A 108 12.32 -5.17 9.06
C GLY A 108 12.28 -3.96 9.97
N LYS A 109 13.46 -3.51 10.40
CA LYS A 109 13.63 -2.27 11.16
C LYS A 109 14.20 -1.19 10.25
N ASP A 110 13.60 0.00 10.30
CA ASP A 110 14.25 1.19 9.77
C ASP A 110 15.46 1.53 10.66
N ALA A 111 16.64 1.54 10.04
CA ALA A 111 17.91 1.80 10.70
C ALA A 111 17.99 3.18 11.37
N TYR A 112 17.13 4.13 10.98
CA TYR A 112 17.16 5.51 11.45
C TYR A 112 16.05 5.85 12.43
N THR A 113 14.92 5.15 12.39
CA THR A 113 13.73 5.54 13.17
C THR A 113 13.34 4.55 14.26
N TYR A 114 14.06 3.42 14.40
CA TYR A 114 13.72 2.30 15.31
C TYR A 114 12.31 1.72 15.11
N ASN A 115 11.57 2.19 14.11
CA ASN A 115 10.26 1.69 13.76
C ASN A 115 10.43 0.42 12.91
N ASN A 116 9.51 -0.51 13.07
CA ASN A 116 9.43 -1.61 12.13
C ASN A 116 8.83 -1.06 10.83
N THR A 117 9.36 -1.49 9.70
CA THR A 117 8.84 -1.13 8.38
C THR A 117 8.37 -2.36 7.66
N MET A 118 7.26 -2.20 6.95
CA MET A 118 6.80 -3.17 5.98
C MET A 118 6.75 -2.50 4.61
N ASP A 119 7.38 -3.11 3.61
CA ASP A 119 7.26 -2.70 2.22
C ASP A 119 6.91 -3.87 1.30
N ILE A 120 5.94 -3.65 0.42
CA ILE A 120 5.60 -4.54 -0.68
C ILE A 120 5.85 -3.77 -1.95
N LYS A 121 6.77 -4.27 -2.78
CA LYS A 121 7.16 -3.60 -4.01
C LYS A 121 7.09 -4.55 -5.20
N HIS A 122 6.42 -4.14 -6.26
CA HIS A 122 6.50 -4.86 -7.54
C HIS A 122 7.94 -4.81 -8.10
N ILE A 123 8.50 -5.98 -8.40
CA ILE A 123 9.88 -6.20 -8.85
C ILE A 123 10.01 -6.72 -10.28
N SER A 124 8.91 -6.81 -11.05
CA SER A 124 9.02 -7.22 -12.46
C SER A 124 9.93 -6.26 -13.25
N ARG A 125 10.72 -6.86 -14.14
CA ARG A 125 11.76 -6.20 -14.96
C ARG A 125 11.15 -5.44 -16.13
#